data_AF-T0H0V3-F1
#
_entry.id   AF-T0H0V3-F1
#
_cell.length_a   1.000
_cell.length_b   1.000
_cell.length_c   1.000
_cell.angle_alpha   90.00
_cell.angle_beta   90.00
_cell.angle_gamma   90.00
#
_symmetry.space_group_name_H-M   'P 1'
#
loop_
_entity.id
_entity.type
_entity.pdbx_description
1 polymer ?
#
loop_
_entity_poly.entity_id
_entity_poly.type
_entity_poly.pdbx_seq_one_letter_code
_entity_poly.pdbx_strand_id
1 'polypeptide(L)'
;MKRIQKLLIALILGLTIISLNDCLISDSVSKVIDSLSKSSDSLESLSKSIKSLSTSVSSIFSSSSDDDEKKEKAYLKDVRDLTAMHVENGFQEIEFKNDLSTLALQNGLTNWKSLRVTYLGIGSGLKKAGVSEDKFQTFVQGLGTSRPEIVDSIRKGFHQL
;
A
#
# COMPACT_ATOMS: atom_id res chain seq x y z
N MET A 1 -8.15 -18.70 -63.82
CA MET A 1 -7.12 -17.72 -63.39
C MET A 1 -7.69 -16.43 -62.79
N LYS A 2 -8.67 -15.74 -63.41
CA LYS A 2 -9.17 -14.42 -62.93
C LYS A 2 -9.95 -14.40 -61.59
N ARG A 3 -10.50 -15.54 -61.13
CA ARG A 3 -11.25 -15.61 -59.85
C ARG A 3 -10.35 -15.78 -58.61
N ILE A 4 -9.23 -16.49 -58.78
CA ILE A 4 -8.24 -16.74 -57.71
C ILE A 4 -7.47 -15.45 -57.39
N GLN A 5 -7.23 -14.62 -58.40
CA GLN A 5 -6.57 -13.31 -58.27
C GLN A 5 -7.42 -12.29 -57.49
N LYS A 6 -8.75 -12.34 -57.62
CA LYS A 6 -9.67 -11.49 -56.83
C LYS A 6 -9.75 -11.93 -55.37
N LEU A 7 -9.65 -13.22 -55.09
CA LEU A 7 -9.62 -13.78 -53.73
C LEU A 7 -8.34 -13.39 -52.99
N LEU A 8 -7.19 -13.37 -53.68
CA LEU A 8 -5.91 -12.95 -53.08
C LEU A 8 -5.88 -11.44 -52.77
N ILE A 9 -6.48 -10.59 -53.62
CA ILE A 9 -6.56 -9.14 -53.37
C ILE A 9 -7.51 -8.83 -52.20
N ALA A 10 -8.61 -9.58 -52.06
CA ALA A 10 -9.51 -9.45 -50.92
C ALA A 10 -8.87 -9.92 -49.59
N LEU A 11 -7.99 -10.93 -49.65
CA LEU A 11 -7.27 -11.43 -48.48
C LEU A 11 -6.17 -10.44 -48.00
N ILE A 12 -5.53 -9.72 -48.93
CA ILE A 12 -4.49 -8.74 -48.61
C ILE A 12 -5.10 -7.44 -48.04
N LEU A 13 -6.32 -7.06 -48.45
CA LEU A 13 -7.04 -5.91 -47.86
C LEU A 13 -7.66 -6.20 -46.48
N GLY A 14 -7.82 -7.47 -46.10
CA GLY A 14 -8.37 -7.89 -44.80
C GLY A 14 -7.33 -8.08 -43.70
N LEU A 15 -6.02 -7.98 -44.02
CA LEU A 15 -4.92 -8.27 -43.09
C LEU A 15 -4.14 -7.00 -42.64
N THR A 16 -4.76 -5.82 -42.68
CA THR A 16 -4.14 -4.56 -42.23
C THR A 16 -4.82 -3.91 -41.03
N ILE A 17 -5.62 -4.68 -40.26
CA ILE A 17 -6.22 -4.21 -39.00
C ILE A 17 -5.80 -5.11 -37.83
N ILE A 18 -4.49 -5.35 -37.68
CA ILE A 18 -3.90 -5.73 -36.38
C ILE A 18 -2.54 -5.02 -36.29
N SER A 19 -2.57 -3.70 -36.17
CA SER A 19 -1.42 -2.94 -35.73
C SER A 19 -1.93 -1.91 -34.74
N LEU A 20 -1.24 -1.85 -33.60
CA LEU A 20 -1.39 -0.91 -32.49
C LEU A 20 -2.50 -1.22 -31.46
N ASN A 21 -2.38 -2.37 -30.80
CA ASN A 21 -2.78 -2.48 -29.40
C ASN A 21 -1.54 -2.68 -28.50
N ASP A 22 -0.51 -1.88 -28.68
CA ASP A 22 0.58 -1.72 -27.69
C ASP A 22 0.29 -0.55 -26.74
N CYS A 23 -0.94 -0.46 -26.25
CA CYS A 23 -1.29 0.53 -25.23
C CYS A 23 -2.22 -0.09 -24.19
N LEU A 24 -1.88 -1.27 -23.70
CA LEU A 24 -2.55 -1.87 -22.56
C LEU A 24 -1.46 -2.48 -21.66
N ILE A 25 -1.43 -2.04 -20.41
CA ILE A 25 -0.56 -2.48 -19.31
C ILE A 25 0.84 -1.83 -19.27
N SER A 26 0.94 -0.51 -19.09
CA SER A 26 2.16 0.07 -18.50
C SER A 26 1.93 1.33 -17.65
N ASP A 27 0.83 2.06 -17.86
CA ASP A 27 0.57 3.29 -17.08
C ASP A 27 0.20 3.08 -15.60
N SER A 28 -0.38 1.93 -15.23
CA SER A 28 -0.65 1.64 -13.82
C SER A 28 0.62 1.35 -13.02
N VAL A 29 1.66 0.79 -13.65
CA VAL A 29 2.89 0.41 -12.93
C VAL A 29 3.69 1.66 -12.55
N SER A 30 3.73 2.66 -13.42
CA SER A 30 4.43 3.93 -13.19
C SER A 30 3.78 4.76 -12.08
N LYS A 31 2.45 4.81 -12.00
CA LYS A 31 1.74 5.53 -10.92
C LYS A 31 2.02 4.95 -9.53
N VAL A 32 2.09 3.62 -9.42
CA VAL A 32 2.41 2.95 -8.14
C VAL A 32 3.85 3.27 -7.70
N ILE A 33 4.80 3.36 -8.63
CA ILE A 33 6.23 3.60 -8.32
C ILE A 33 6.44 5.02 -7.77
N ASP A 34 5.92 6.05 -8.44
CA ASP A 34 6.09 7.44 -7.98
C ASP A 34 5.37 7.71 -6.65
N SER A 35 4.24 7.02 -6.43
CA SER A 35 3.50 7.15 -5.16
C SER A 35 4.25 6.51 -3.98
N LEU A 36 5.00 5.45 -4.24
CA LEU A 36 5.68 4.69 -3.19
C LEU A 36 6.93 5.41 -2.65
N SER A 37 7.69 6.08 -3.52
CA SER A 37 8.81 6.93 -3.08
C SER A 37 8.33 8.06 -2.19
N LYS A 38 7.27 8.78 -2.58
CA LYS A 38 6.64 9.83 -1.74
C LYS A 38 6.10 9.28 -0.42
N SER A 39 5.52 8.08 -0.45
CA SER A 39 5.04 7.39 0.75
C SER A 39 6.17 7.09 1.75
N SER A 40 7.37 6.81 1.24
CA SER A 40 8.56 6.55 2.07
C SER A 40 8.97 7.81 2.84
N ASP A 41 9.16 8.94 2.15
CA ASP A 41 9.52 10.22 2.79
C ASP A 41 8.49 10.64 3.85
N SER A 42 7.21 10.43 3.53
CA SER A 42 6.08 10.71 4.41
C SER A 42 6.17 9.90 5.70
N LEU A 43 6.40 8.60 5.59
CA LEU A 43 6.47 7.69 6.73
C LEU A 43 7.76 7.89 7.51
N GLU A 44 8.86 8.26 6.86
CA GLU A 44 10.07 8.71 7.55
C GLU A 44 9.77 9.94 8.42
N SER A 45 9.08 10.96 7.88
CA SER A 45 8.72 12.16 8.63
C SER A 45 7.82 11.84 9.84
N LEU A 46 6.85 10.94 9.65
CA LEU A 46 5.99 10.45 10.72
C LEU A 46 6.80 9.71 11.77
N SER A 47 7.71 8.84 11.34
CA SER A 47 8.57 8.04 12.22
C SER A 47 9.37 8.95 13.15
N LYS A 48 10.01 10.00 12.62
CA LYS A 48 10.84 10.95 13.38
C LYS A 48 10.05 11.71 14.46
N SER A 49 8.74 11.86 14.29
CA SER A 49 7.88 12.60 15.24
C SER A 49 7.52 11.83 16.52
N ILE A 50 7.84 10.54 16.59
CA ILE A 50 7.46 9.67 17.72
C ILE A 50 8.64 9.56 18.70
N LYS A 51 8.39 9.42 20.00
CA LYS A 51 9.47 9.25 21.00
C LYS A 51 9.78 7.77 21.29
N SER A 52 8.76 6.93 21.29
CA SER A 52 8.84 5.49 21.55
C SER A 52 7.65 4.76 20.91
N LEU A 53 7.86 3.54 20.42
CA LEU A 53 6.76 2.66 20.00
C LEU A 53 6.18 1.89 21.18
N SER A 54 4.85 1.92 21.32
CA SER A 54 4.12 1.03 22.20
C SER A 54 3.91 -0.32 21.52
N THR A 55 4.32 -1.39 22.19
CA THR A 55 4.11 -2.78 21.74
C THR A 55 2.73 -3.33 22.10
N SER A 56 2.01 -2.66 23.00
CA SER A 56 0.69 -3.06 23.48
C SER A 56 -0.28 -1.90 23.37
N VAL A 57 -1.47 -2.16 22.85
CA VAL A 57 -2.63 -1.28 23.01
C VAL A 57 -3.39 -1.54 24.32
N SER A 58 -2.96 -2.55 25.09
CA SER A 58 -3.57 -3.00 26.36
C SER A 58 -3.64 -1.93 27.45
N SER A 59 -2.87 -0.84 27.33
CA SER A 59 -2.92 0.32 28.24
C SER A 59 -3.83 1.46 27.75
N ILE A 60 -4.31 1.39 26.50
CA ILE A 60 -5.16 2.40 25.85
C ILE A 60 -6.64 2.01 25.98
N PHE A 61 -6.92 0.71 25.91
CA PHE A 61 -8.24 0.20 26.21
C PHE A 61 -8.31 -0.08 27.72
N SER A 62 -9.12 0.69 28.45
CA SER A 62 -9.21 0.67 29.91
C SER A 62 -9.79 -0.63 30.52
N SER A 63 -9.78 -1.76 29.80
CA SER A 63 -10.42 -3.01 30.23
C SER A 63 -9.67 -4.24 29.71
N SER A 64 -8.87 -4.87 30.58
CA SER A 64 -8.22 -6.16 30.33
C SER A 64 -9.26 -7.26 29.98
N SER A 65 -9.46 -7.56 28.69
CA SER A 65 -10.28 -8.70 28.23
C SER A 65 -9.92 -9.17 26.81
N ASP A 66 -10.47 -10.32 26.40
CA ASP A 66 -10.45 -10.85 25.02
C ASP A 66 -10.92 -9.83 23.96
N ASP A 67 -11.59 -8.75 24.35
CA ASP A 67 -12.06 -7.72 23.44
C ASP A 67 -10.96 -6.75 23.00
N ASP A 68 -9.87 -6.62 23.76
CA ASP A 68 -8.75 -5.76 23.37
C ASP A 68 -7.97 -6.36 22.20
N GLU A 69 -7.75 -7.68 22.22
CA GLU A 69 -7.10 -8.37 21.09
C GLU A 69 -7.98 -8.31 19.84
N LYS A 70 -9.30 -8.43 19.98
CA LYS A 70 -10.25 -8.26 18.85
C LYS A 70 -10.20 -6.85 18.28
N LYS A 71 -10.17 -5.82 19.14
CA LYS A 71 -10.05 -4.42 18.71
C LYS A 71 -8.72 -4.14 18.04
N GLU A 72 -7.62 -4.68 18.58
CA GLU A 72 -6.30 -4.55 17.95
C GLU A 72 -6.29 -5.17 16.55
N LYS A 73 -6.83 -6.39 16.40
CA LYS A 73 -6.97 -7.07 15.10
C LYS A 73 -7.88 -6.31 14.14
N ALA A 74 -8.99 -5.76 14.63
CA ALA A 74 -9.89 -4.94 13.82
C ALA A 74 -9.19 -3.69 13.32
N TYR A 75 -8.51 -2.97 14.20
CA TYR A 75 -7.74 -1.78 13.83
C TYR A 75 -6.61 -2.11 12.84
N LEU A 76 -5.88 -3.20 13.04
CA LEU A 76 -4.87 -3.68 12.07
C LEU A 76 -5.50 -3.88 10.69
N LYS A 77 -6.65 -4.57 10.64
CA LYS A 77 -7.38 -4.84 9.39
C LYS A 77 -7.83 -3.54 8.72
N ASP A 78 -8.31 -2.57 9.48
CA ASP A 78 -8.74 -1.29 8.95
C ASP A 78 -7.57 -0.49 8.37
N VAL A 79 -6.43 -0.44 9.08
CA VAL A 79 -5.22 0.24 8.59
C VAL A 79 -4.68 -0.44 7.32
N ARG A 80 -4.71 -1.78 7.27
CA ARG A 80 -4.37 -2.55 6.07
C ARG A 80 -5.26 -2.18 4.89
N ASP A 81 -6.57 -2.16 5.11
CA ASP A 81 -7.55 -1.90 4.05
C ASP A 81 -7.45 -0.44 3.56
N LEU A 82 -7.27 0.52 4.48
CA LEU A 82 -7.02 1.93 4.14
C LEU A 82 -5.72 2.12 3.35
N THR A 83 -4.63 1.48 3.79
CA THR A 83 -3.33 1.58 3.12
C THR A 83 -3.40 1.00 1.70
N ALA A 84 -4.04 -0.16 1.53
CA ALA A 84 -4.19 -0.77 0.22
C ALA A 84 -4.96 0.15 -0.74
N MET A 85 -6.08 0.71 -0.28
CA MET A 85 -6.88 1.67 -1.04
C MET A 85 -6.07 2.89 -1.49
N HIS A 86 -5.27 3.49 -0.59
CA HIS A 86 -4.43 4.65 -0.92
C HIS A 86 -3.33 4.31 -1.95
N VAL A 87 -2.74 3.11 -1.87
CA VAL A 87 -1.74 2.66 -2.83
C VAL A 87 -2.38 2.41 -4.21
N GLU A 88 -3.55 1.77 -4.25
CA GLU A 88 -4.28 1.46 -5.47
C GLU A 88 -4.78 2.71 -6.20
N ASN A 89 -5.20 3.73 -5.46
CA ASN A 89 -5.72 5.00 -6.00
C ASN A 89 -4.63 6.03 -6.31
N GLY A 90 -3.38 5.75 -5.98
CA GLY A 90 -2.26 6.68 -6.06
C GLY A 90 -2.06 7.40 -4.72
N PHE A 91 -0.98 7.03 -4.03
CA PHE A 91 -0.69 7.50 -2.68
C PHE A 91 -0.50 9.02 -2.61
N GLN A 92 -1.28 9.67 -1.74
CA GLN A 92 -1.15 11.08 -1.41
C GLN A 92 -0.90 11.23 0.09
N GLU A 93 0.27 11.76 0.47
CA GLU A 93 0.72 11.81 1.87
C GLU A 93 -0.30 12.45 2.82
N ILE A 94 -0.77 13.65 2.47
CA ILE A 94 -1.60 14.46 3.35
C ILE A 94 -2.96 13.79 3.56
N GLU A 95 -3.54 13.26 2.48
CA GLU A 95 -4.81 12.52 2.54
C GLU A 95 -4.66 11.24 3.37
N PHE A 96 -3.63 10.43 3.10
CA PHE A 96 -3.37 9.21 3.86
C PHE A 96 -3.22 9.48 5.36
N LYS A 97 -2.47 10.53 5.74
CA LYS A 97 -2.29 10.92 7.16
C LYS A 97 -3.60 11.36 7.82
N ASN A 98 -4.44 12.10 7.10
CA ASN A 98 -5.72 12.58 7.61
C ASN A 98 -6.71 11.42 7.77
N ASP A 99 -6.78 10.53 6.77
CA ASP A 99 -7.64 9.36 6.81
C ASP A 99 -7.20 8.39 7.91
N LEU A 100 -5.89 8.15 8.05
CA LEU A 100 -5.36 7.30 9.12
C LEU A 100 -5.63 7.87 10.51
N SER A 101 -5.55 9.20 10.65
CA SER A 101 -5.90 9.88 11.90
C SER A 101 -7.40 9.75 12.23
N THR A 102 -8.25 9.90 11.22
CA THR A 102 -9.71 9.76 11.34
C THR A 102 -10.08 8.32 11.71
N LEU A 103 -9.49 7.34 11.01
CA LEU A 103 -9.69 5.92 11.26
C LEU A 103 -9.25 5.53 12.68
N ALA A 104 -8.10 6.02 13.13
CA ALA A 104 -7.63 5.81 14.49
C ALA A 104 -8.62 6.37 15.52
N LEU A 105 -9.11 7.60 15.30
CA LEU A 105 -10.10 8.21 16.19
C LEU A 105 -11.41 7.43 16.24
N GLN A 106 -11.89 6.92 15.11
CA GLN A 106 -13.07 6.05 15.03
C GLN A 106 -12.89 4.75 15.83
N ASN A 107 -11.64 4.27 15.92
CA ASN A 107 -11.25 3.14 16.76
C ASN A 107 -10.92 3.52 18.22
N GLY A 108 -11.14 4.79 18.61
CA GLY A 108 -10.85 5.30 19.97
C GLY A 108 -9.37 5.56 20.25
N LEU A 109 -8.53 5.63 19.22
CA LEU A 109 -7.08 5.78 19.31
C LEU A 109 -6.65 7.20 18.90
N THR A 110 -6.01 7.93 19.82
CA THR A 110 -5.49 9.28 19.54
C THR A 110 -3.98 9.33 19.35
N ASN A 111 -3.26 8.30 19.84
CA ASN A 111 -1.81 8.18 19.81
C ASN A 111 -1.31 7.16 18.75
N TRP A 112 -2.06 6.96 17.66
CA TRP A 112 -1.81 5.95 16.64
C TRP A 112 -0.38 5.95 16.08
N LYS A 113 0.25 7.12 15.96
CA LYS A 113 1.64 7.26 15.51
C LYS A 113 2.61 6.45 16.37
N SER A 114 2.32 6.27 17.65
CA SER A 114 3.17 5.53 18.57
C SER A 114 2.79 4.04 18.66
N LEU A 115 1.85 3.54 17.86
CA LEU A 115 1.35 2.17 17.98
C LEU A 115 2.01 1.25 16.96
N ARG A 116 2.61 0.16 17.45
CA ARG A 116 3.17 -0.89 16.58
C ARG A 116 2.16 -1.43 15.58
N VAL A 117 0.92 -1.66 16.02
CA VAL A 117 -0.16 -2.22 15.19
C VAL A 117 -0.47 -1.38 13.96
N THR A 118 -0.32 -0.05 14.02
CA THR A 118 -0.48 0.83 12.86
C THR A 118 0.55 0.49 11.77
N TYR A 119 1.80 0.31 12.16
CA TYR A 119 2.89 -0.01 11.22
C TYR A 119 2.79 -1.42 10.65
N LEU A 120 2.32 -2.38 11.44
CA LEU A 120 1.96 -3.72 10.95
C LEU A 120 0.85 -3.63 9.88
N GLY A 121 -0.20 -2.84 10.15
CA GLY A 121 -1.29 -2.61 9.20
C GLY A 121 -0.79 -1.98 7.89
N ILE A 122 0.09 -0.98 7.95
CA ILE A 122 0.68 -0.35 6.76
C ILE A 122 1.43 -1.38 5.90
N GLY A 123 2.31 -2.18 6.52
CA GLY A 123 3.03 -3.23 5.80
C GLY A 123 2.09 -4.24 5.14
N SER A 124 1.08 -4.70 5.88
CA SER A 124 0.09 -5.63 5.37
C SER A 124 -0.72 -5.02 4.21
N GLY A 125 -1.01 -3.73 4.27
CA GLY A 125 -1.73 -3.02 3.21
C GLY A 125 -0.93 -2.88 1.93
N LEU A 126 0.38 -2.61 2.03
CA LEU A 126 1.28 -2.63 0.87
C LEU A 126 1.28 -4.01 0.18
N LYS A 127 1.35 -5.08 0.96
CA LYS A 127 1.26 -6.45 0.42
C LYS A 127 -0.10 -6.71 -0.24
N LYS A 128 -1.19 -6.30 0.42
CA LYS A 128 -2.55 -6.45 -0.09
C LYS A 128 -2.76 -5.71 -1.42
N ALA A 129 -2.17 -4.53 -1.59
CA ALA A 129 -2.20 -3.76 -2.84
C ALA A 129 -1.32 -4.33 -3.97
N GLY A 130 -0.66 -5.48 -3.75
CA GLY A 130 0.17 -6.13 -4.77
C GLY A 130 1.51 -5.45 -4.99
N VAL A 131 2.03 -4.69 -4.02
CA VAL A 131 3.40 -4.17 -4.08
C VAL A 131 4.35 -5.37 -4.14
N SER A 132 5.24 -5.38 -5.14
CA SER A 132 6.25 -6.45 -5.30
C SER A 132 7.34 -6.33 -4.24
N GLU A 133 8.05 -7.43 -3.98
CA GLU A 133 9.15 -7.47 -3.03
C GLU A 133 10.20 -6.39 -3.33
N ASP A 134 10.64 -6.26 -4.59
CA ASP A 134 11.65 -5.26 -4.98
C ASP A 134 11.20 -3.82 -4.71
N LYS A 135 9.92 -3.52 -4.98
CA LYS A 135 9.33 -2.21 -4.69
C LYS A 135 9.24 -1.97 -3.19
N PHE A 136 8.85 -2.99 -2.44
CA PHE A 136 8.81 -2.95 -0.99
C PHE A 136 10.20 -2.70 -0.38
N GLN A 137 11.24 -3.35 -0.88
CA GLN A 137 12.61 -3.13 -0.42
C GLN A 137 13.08 -1.70 -0.72
N THR A 138 12.70 -1.15 -1.88
CA THR A 138 12.98 0.26 -2.24
C THR A 138 12.28 1.22 -1.28
N PHE A 139 11.01 0.97 -1.00
CA PHE A 139 10.21 1.73 -0.03
C PHE A 139 10.87 1.73 1.35
N VAL A 140 11.23 0.55 1.86
CA VAL A 140 11.86 0.43 3.18
C VAL A 140 13.24 1.09 3.24
N GLN A 141 14.02 1.05 2.16
CA GLN A 141 15.29 1.79 2.07
C GLN A 141 15.07 3.31 2.17
N GLY A 142 13.99 3.82 1.57
CA GLY A 142 13.59 5.23 1.62
C GLY A 142 13.18 5.71 3.02
N LEU A 143 12.71 4.82 3.91
CA LEU A 143 12.37 5.18 5.30
C LEU A 143 13.60 5.56 6.15
N GLY A 144 14.80 5.28 5.66
CA GLY A 144 16.06 5.47 6.39
C GLY A 144 16.23 4.51 7.58
N THR A 145 17.35 4.65 8.29
CA THR A 145 17.72 3.77 9.41
C THR A 145 17.42 4.37 10.78
N SER A 146 16.83 5.57 10.83
CA SER A 146 16.66 6.34 12.06
C SER A 146 15.76 5.62 13.09
N ARG A 147 14.89 4.72 12.65
CA ARG A 147 13.88 4.02 13.48
C ARG A 147 13.69 2.57 13.06
N PRO A 148 14.65 1.70 13.40
CA PRO A 148 14.63 0.29 12.97
C PRO A 148 13.38 -0.45 13.45
N GLU A 149 12.79 -0.06 14.58
CA GLU A 149 11.59 -0.67 15.14
C GLU A 149 10.31 -0.42 14.30
N ILE A 150 10.22 0.73 13.64
CA ILE A 150 9.12 1.06 12.72
C ILE A 150 9.29 0.28 11.43
N VAL A 151 10.50 0.31 10.87
CA VAL A 151 10.86 -0.45 9.67
C VAL A 151 10.63 -1.95 9.86
N ASP A 152 11.03 -2.51 11.00
CA ASP A 152 10.79 -3.91 11.37
C ASP A 152 9.29 -4.23 11.45
N SER A 153 8.48 -3.32 12.01
CA SER A 153 7.02 -3.51 12.10
C SER A 153 6.37 -3.50 10.72
N ILE A 154 6.77 -2.58 9.83
CA ILE A 154 6.28 -2.56 8.45
C ILE A 154 6.70 -3.84 7.71
N ARG A 155 7.96 -4.27 7.88
CA ARG A 155 8.46 -5.52 7.29
C ARG A 155 7.69 -6.73 7.80
N LYS A 156 7.42 -6.82 9.09
CA LYS A 156 6.59 -7.90 9.66
C LYS A 156 5.20 -7.91 9.04
N GLY A 157 4.54 -6.77 8.97
CA GLY A 157 3.20 -6.65 8.37
C GLY A 157 3.16 -7.08 6.90
N PHE A 158 4.17 -6.71 6.12
CA PHE A 158 4.26 -7.06 4.70
C PHE A 158 4.36 -8.57 4.45
N HIS A 159 5.01 -9.31 5.35
CA HIS A 159 5.21 -10.75 5.25
C HIS A 159 4.19 -11.58 6.03
N GLN A 160 3.20 -10.95 6.68
CA GLN A 160 2.25 -11.63 7.57
C GLN A 160 1.02 -12.21 6.85
N LEU A 161 0.91 -12.03 5.52
CA LEU A 161 -0.17 -12.55 4.67
C LEU A 161 0.25 -13.83 3.94
#